data_AF-F3GJR6-F1
#
_entry.id   AF-F3GJR6-F1
#
_cell.length_a   1.000
_cell.length_b   1.000
_cell.length_c   1.000
_cell.angle_alpha   90.00
_cell.angle_beta   90.00
_cell.angle_gamma   90.00
#
_symmetry.space_group_name_H-M   'P 1'
#
loop_
_entity.id
_entity.type
_entity.pdbx_description
1 polymer ?
#
loop_
_entity_poly.entity_id
_entity_poly.type
_entity_poly.pdbx_seq_one_letter_code
_entity_poly.pdbx_strand_id
1 'polypeptide(L)'
;SEVTADGLITATGQVIPASLKVWAAGIRAPAFLHELDGLESNRINQLQVLPTLQTTRDENIFAFGDCAACPQKGTDRNVPPRAQAAHQQASLLVKSLRLRIEGKTLPEYTYKDYGSLISLSSFSAVGNLMGNLMGSVMLEGWLARMFYVSLYRMHQMALYGTFRTLMLMLGSKIGKGTEPRMKLH
;
A
#
# COMPACT_ATOMS: atom_id res chain seq x y z
N SER A 1 8.37 -4.39 -26.39
CA SER A 1 8.65 -2.97 -26.23
C SER A 1 10.06 -2.81 -25.70
N GLU A 2 10.72 -1.72 -26.04
CA GLU A 2 12.14 -1.48 -25.74
C GLU A 2 12.36 0.01 -25.42
N VAL A 3 13.32 0.33 -24.57
CA VAL A 3 13.76 1.70 -24.30
C VAL A 3 15.13 1.89 -24.94
N THR A 4 15.27 2.86 -25.84
CA THR A 4 16.53 3.22 -26.49
C THR A 4 17.07 4.54 -25.95
N ALA A 5 18.24 4.99 -26.41
CA ALA A 5 18.77 6.32 -26.08
C ALA A 5 17.80 7.44 -26.53
N ASP A 6 17.15 7.27 -27.69
CA ASP A 6 16.37 8.33 -28.35
C ASP A 6 14.86 8.23 -28.12
N GLY A 7 14.34 7.09 -27.65
CA GLY A 7 12.90 6.94 -27.44
C GLY A 7 12.45 5.63 -26.79
N LEU A 8 11.15 5.37 -26.89
CA LEU A 8 10.51 4.12 -26.52
C LEU A 8 9.97 3.45 -27.79
N ILE A 9 10.23 2.16 -27.97
CA ILE A 9 9.64 1.34 -29.02
C ILE A 9 8.49 0.55 -28.38
N THR A 10 7.26 0.78 -28.82
CA THR A 10 6.09 0.07 -28.31
C THR A 10 6.08 -1.40 -28.77
N ALA A 11 5.19 -2.23 -28.21
CA ALA A 11 5.03 -3.61 -28.66
C ALA A 11 4.56 -3.72 -30.13
N THR A 12 3.94 -2.66 -30.67
CA THR A 12 3.50 -2.59 -32.07
C THR A 12 4.58 -2.04 -33.01
N GLY A 13 5.79 -1.77 -32.51
CA GLY A 13 6.90 -1.21 -33.29
C GLY A 13 6.85 0.31 -33.47
N GLN A 14 5.88 0.99 -32.87
CA GLN A 14 5.81 2.44 -32.90
C GLN A 14 6.97 3.05 -32.10
N VAL A 15 7.69 3.98 -32.70
CA VAL A 15 8.75 4.74 -32.03
C VAL A 15 8.15 6.02 -31.45
N ILE A 16 8.36 6.22 -30.15
CA ILE A 16 7.98 7.43 -29.43
C ILE A 16 9.27 8.14 -29.00
N PRO A 17 9.68 9.23 -29.69
CA PRO A 17 10.85 10.01 -29.30
C PRO A 17 10.68 10.58 -27.88
N ALA A 18 11.70 10.44 -27.04
CA ALA A 18 11.64 10.94 -25.68
C ALA A 18 13.05 11.23 -25.12
N SER A 19 13.28 12.46 -24.71
CA SER A 19 14.54 12.89 -24.07
C SER A 19 14.61 12.51 -22.58
N LEU A 20 13.45 12.36 -21.92
CA LEU A 20 13.34 11.92 -20.53
C LEU A 20 12.40 10.72 -20.44
N LYS A 21 12.87 9.62 -19.83
CA LYS A 21 12.07 8.42 -19.58
C LYS A 21 12.01 8.17 -18.07
N VAL A 22 10.80 8.09 -17.53
CA VAL A 22 10.55 7.76 -16.12
C VAL A 22 9.80 6.44 -16.06
N TRP A 23 10.34 5.46 -15.35
CA TRP A 23 9.72 4.16 -15.19
C TRP A 23 9.04 4.05 -13.83
N ALA A 24 7.71 3.95 -13.84
CA ALA A 24 6.88 3.83 -12.63
C ALA A 24 5.98 2.58 -12.66
N ALA A 25 6.26 1.63 -13.55
CA ALA A 25 5.41 0.46 -13.78
C ALA A 25 6.08 -0.83 -13.29
N GLY A 26 5.35 -1.66 -12.55
CA GLY A 26 5.88 -2.95 -12.09
C GLY A 26 6.89 -2.82 -10.95
N ILE A 27 6.73 -3.68 -9.96
CA ILE A 27 7.62 -3.77 -8.81
C ILE A 27 8.20 -5.18 -8.75
N ARG A 28 9.42 -5.28 -8.22
CA ARG A 28 10.09 -6.55 -7.93
C ARG A 28 10.66 -6.46 -6.53
N ALA A 29 10.49 -7.51 -5.74
CA ALA A 29 11.10 -7.56 -4.42
C ALA A 29 12.64 -7.75 -4.54
N PRO A 30 13.42 -7.36 -3.52
CA PRO A 30 14.88 -7.46 -3.55
C PRO A 30 15.40 -8.83 -3.99
N ALA A 31 16.47 -8.85 -4.79
CA ALA A 31 17.01 -10.08 -5.40
C ALA A 31 17.38 -11.16 -4.38
N PHE A 32 17.94 -10.77 -3.22
CA PHE A 32 18.38 -11.72 -2.19
C PHE A 32 17.23 -12.58 -1.63
N LEU A 33 15.98 -12.13 -1.71
CA LEU A 33 14.83 -12.93 -1.25
C LEU A 33 14.63 -14.20 -2.09
N HIS A 34 15.10 -14.20 -3.34
CA HIS A 34 15.05 -15.38 -4.18
C HIS A 34 16.00 -16.48 -3.71
N GLU A 35 17.11 -16.09 -3.10
CA GLU A 35 18.21 -16.94 -2.68
C GLU A 35 18.24 -17.12 -1.15
N LEU A 36 17.18 -16.70 -0.46
CA LEU A 36 17.15 -16.64 0.99
C LEU A 36 16.98 -18.05 1.58
N ASP A 37 18.09 -18.74 1.75
CA ASP A 37 18.27 -19.98 2.50
C ASP A 37 17.18 -21.05 2.25
N GLY A 38 16.88 -21.29 0.97
CA GLY A 38 15.93 -22.32 0.56
C GLY A 38 14.45 -21.95 0.76
N LEU A 39 14.12 -20.72 1.17
CA LEU A 39 12.75 -20.23 1.17
C LEU A 39 12.18 -20.17 -0.26
N GLU A 40 10.88 -20.42 -0.36
CA GLU A 40 10.18 -20.39 -1.64
C GLU A 40 9.87 -18.94 -2.03
N SER A 41 10.17 -18.58 -3.28
CA SER A 41 9.87 -17.26 -3.82
C SER A 41 9.30 -17.36 -5.24
N ASN A 42 8.51 -16.36 -5.63
CA ASN A 42 7.97 -16.28 -6.98
C ASN A 42 8.94 -15.57 -7.96
N ARG A 43 8.54 -15.49 -9.24
CA ARG A 43 9.35 -14.86 -10.32
C ARG A 43 9.71 -13.39 -10.10
N ILE A 44 9.00 -12.68 -9.22
CA ILE A 44 9.31 -11.28 -8.84
C ILE A 44 9.95 -11.19 -7.45
N ASN A 45 10.55 -12.30 -6.97
CA ASN A 45 11.29 -12.47 -5.72
C ASN A 45 10.47 -12.28 -4.44
N GLN A 46 9.15 -12.39 -4.50
CA GLN A 46 8.33 -12.35 -3.29
C GLN A 46 8.34 -13.71 -2.61
N LEU A 47 8.53 -13.75 -1.29
CA LEU A 47 8.46 -14.96 -0.49
C LEU A 47 7.03 -15.50 -0.48
N GLN A 48 6.88 -16.79 -0.75
CA GLN A 48 5.58 -17.46 -0.74
C GLN A 48 5.16 -17.67 0.72
N VAL A 49 3.95 -17.23 1.05
CA VAL A 49 3.43 -17.30 2.41
C VAL A 49 2.05 -17.95 2.47
N LEU A 50 1.74 -18.54 3.61
CA LEU A 50 0.41 -19.01 3.97
C LEU A 50 -0.52 -17.83 4.32
N PRO A 51 -1.84 -18.03 4.42
CA PRO A 51 -2.75 -17.00 4.93
C PRO A 51 -2.40 -16.49 6.34
N THR A 52 -1.65 -17.26 7.13
CA THR A 52 -1.12 -16.86 8.45
C THR A 52 0.13 -15.96 8.36
N LEU A 53 0.58 -15.63 7.14
CA LEU A 53 1.79 -14.86 6.82
C LEU A 53 3.13 -15.55 7.14
N GLN A 54 3.09 -16.82 7.53
CA GLN A 54 4.27 -17.67 7.64
C GLN A 54 4.75 -18.08 6.25
N THR A 55 6.06 -18.23 6.05
CA THR A 55 6.57 -18.78 4.79
C THR A 55 6.11 -20.23 4.60
N THR A 56 6.04 -20.69 3.35
CA THR A 56 5.61 -22.07 3.03
C THR A 56 6.60 -23.14 3.49
N ARG A 57 7.85 -22.76 3.79
CA ARG A 57 8.95 -23.69 4.12
C ARG A 57 9.48 -23.60 5.55
N ASP A 58 9.31 -22.45 6.22
CA ASP A 58 9.66 -22.27 7.62
C ASP A 58 8.52 -21.54 8.36
N GLU A 59 7.93 -22.23 9.34
CA GLU A 59 6.85 -21.71 10.18
C GLU A 59 7.28 -20.60 11.15
N ASN A 60 8.58 -20.41 11.37
CA ASN A 60 9.12 -19.37 12.25
C ASN A 60 9.46 -18.09 11.49
N ILE A 61 9.46 -18.13 10.16
CA ILE A 61 9.71 -16.97 9.31
C ILE A 61 8.38 -16.42 8.81
N PHE A 62 8.18 -15.12 9.01
CA PHE A 62 7.00 -14.40 8.56
C PHE A 62 7.40 -13.33 7.55
N ALA A 63 6.56 -13.13 6.53
CA ALA A 63 6.74 -12.06 5.54
C ALA A 63 5.40 -11.38 5.24
N PHE A 64 5.44 -10.06 4.99
CA PHE A 64 4.25 -9.27 4.67
C PHE A 64 4.60 -8.08 3.77
N GLY A 65 3.57 -7.46 3.19
CA GLY A 65 3.72 -6.35 2.26
C GLY A 65 4.32 -6.79 0.93
N ASP A 66 5.04 -5.89 0.27
CA ASP A 66 5.47 -6.08 -1.12
C ASP A 66 6.52 -7.20 -1.29
N CYS A 67 7.17 -7.65 -0.21
CA CYS A 67 8.09 -8.79 -0.25
C CYS A 67 7.40 -10.15 -0.12
N ALA A 68 6.09 -10.20 0.12
CA ALA A 68 5.35 -11.44 0.34
C ALA A 68 4.30 -11.69 -0.74
N ALA A 69 4.31 -12.91 -1.28
CA ALA A 69 3.28 -13.43 -2.16
C ALA A 69 2.18 -14.05 -1.29
N CYS A 70 1.34 -13.19 -0.71
CA CYS A 70 0.23 -13.63 0.13
C CYS A 70 -0.98 -14.04 -0.73
N PRO A 71 -1.50 -15.27 -0.61
CA PRO A 71 -2.67 -15.70 -1.36
C PRO A 71 -3.91 -14.93 -0.94
N GLN A 72 -4.75 -14.56 -1.90
CA GLN A 72 -6.05 -13.95 -1.64
C GLN A 72 -7.11 -15.06 -1.57
N LYS A 73 -7.66 -15.27 -0.37
CA LYS A 73 -8.65 -16.31 -0.06
C LYS A 73 -9.81 -16.31 -1.08
N GLY A 74 -10.10 -17.49 -1.64
CA GLY A 74 -11.17 -17.68 -2.63
C GLY A 74 -10.78 -17.30 -4.07
N THR A 75 -9.51 -17.05 -4.35
CA THR A 75 -9.00 -16.74 -5.69
C THR A 75 -7.65 -17.41 -5.94
N ASP A 76 -7.27 -17.59 -7.21
CA ASP A 76 -5.93 -18.06 -7.61
C ASP A 76 -4.90 -16.91 -7.67
N ARG A 77 -5.18 -15.78 -7.02
CA ARG A 77 -4.36 -14.56 -7.09
C ARG A 77 -3.73 -14.24 -5.75
N ASN A 78 -2.63 -13.48 -5.79
CA ASN A 78 -2.05 -12.87 -4.61
C ASN A 78 -2.72 -11.53 -4.30
N VAL A 79 -2.67 -11.16 -3.03
CA VAL A 79 -3.08 -9.85 -2.52
C VAL A 79 -2.29 -8.76 -3.26
N PRO A 80 -2.95 -7.70 -3.74
CA PRO A 80 -2.27 -6.66 -4.51
C PRO A 80 -1.25 -5.91 -3.64
N PRO A 81 -0.08 -5.51 -4.20
CA PRO A 81 0.95 -4.78 -3.48
C PRO A 81 0.50 -3.34 -3.24
N ARG A 82 -0.17 -3.12 -2.10
CA ARG A 82 -0.73 -1.84 -1.70
C ARG A 82 -0.36 -1.55 -0.25
N ALA A 83 -0.14 -0.28 0.06
CA ALA A 83 0.12 0.17 1.42
C ALA A 83 -1.00 -0.26 2.41
N GLN A 84 -2.27 -0.24 1.97
CA GLN A 84 -3.39 -0.73 2.79
C GLN A 84 -3.28 -2.23 3.10
N ALA A 85 -2.82 -3.06 2.15
CA ALA A 85 -2.64 -4.48 2.35
C ALA A 85 -1.52 -4.74 3.36
N ALA A 86 -0.36 -4.10 3.16
CA ALA A 86 0.77 -4.17 4.08
C ALA A 86 0.38 -3.75 5.51
N HIS A 87 -0.42 -2.69 5.66
CA HIS A 87 -0.91 -2.24 6.97
C HIS A 87 -1.85 -3.25 7.63
N GLN A 88 -2.77 -3.86 6.89
CA GLN A 88 -3.66 -4.89 7.41
C GLN A 88 -2.87 -6.16 7.80
N GLN A 89 -1.91 -6.58 6.99
CA GLN A 89 -1.05 -7.72 7.27
C GLN A 89 -0.17 -7.49 8.51
N ALA A 90 0.42 -6.29 8.66
CA ALA A 90 1.15 -5.92 9.87
C ALA A 90 0.26 -6.00 11.13
N SER A 91 -0.98 -5.52 11.02
CA SER A 91 -1.96 -5.58 12.12
C SER A 91 -2.34 -7.01 12.50
N LEU A 92 -2.41 -7.93 11.53
CA LEU A 92 -2.60 -9.37 11.78
C LEU A 92 -1.35 -9.97 12.44
N LEU A 93 -0.16 -9.62 11.95
CA LEU A 93 1.10 -10.20 12.41
C LEU A 93 1.37 -9.87 13.89
N VAL A 94 1.03 -8.65 14.34
CA VAL A 94 1.10 -8.29 15.77
C VAL A 94 0.28 -9.23 16.65
N LYS A 95 -0.93 -9.62 16.20
CA LYS A 95 -1.77 -10.58 16.92
C LYS A 95 -1.20 -12.00 16.83
N SER A 96 -0.73 -12.37 15.64
CA SER A 96 -0.18 -13.70 15.35
C SER A 96 1.05 -13.99 16.21
N LEU A 97 1.99 -13.04 16.34
CA LEU A 97 3.19 -13.23 17.15
C LEU A 97 2.87 -13.42 18.64
N ARG A 98 1.88 -12.70 19.18
CA ARG A 98 1.42 -12.91 20.57
C ARG A 98 0.85 -14.32 20.74
N LEU A 99 -0.03 -14.75 19.83
CA LEU A 99 -0.63 -16.08 19.87
C LEU A 99 0.43 -17.19 19.69
N ARG A 100 1.43 -16.97 18.84
CA ARG A 100 2.55 -17.90 18.62
C ARG A 100 3.34 -18.14 19.90
N ILE A 101 3.68 -17.07 20.63
CA ILE A 101 4.39 -17.16 21.92
C ILE A 101 3.56 -17.94 22.95
N GLU A 102 2.24 -17.77 22.92
CA GLU A 102 1.31 -18.49 23.80
C GLU A 102 0.98 -19.92 23.32
N GLY A 103 1.58 -20.39 22.21
CA GLY A 103 1.29 -21.71 21.63
C GLY A 103 -0.13 -21.86 21.08
N LYS A 104 -0.80 -20.75 20.74
CA LYS A 104 -2.18 -20.73 20.23
C LYS A 104 -2.22 -20.67 18.71
N THR A 105 -3.36 -21.08 18.15
CA THR A 105 -3.64 -21.04 16.71
C THR A 105 -3.53 -19.62 16.16
N LEU A 106 -2.89 -19.49 15.00
CA LEU A 106 -2.71 -18.20 14.33
C LEU A 106 -3.96 -17.81 13.52
N PRO A 107 -4.31 -16.51 13.49
CA PRO A 107 -5.40 -16.02 12.66
C PRO A 107 -4.99 -16.01 11.18
N GLU A 108 -5.96 -16.22 10.29
CA GLU A 108 -5.75 -16.09 8.85
C GLU A 108 -6.02 -14.67 8.36
N TYR A 109 -5.21 -14.23 7.40
CA TYR A 109 -5.40 -12.98 6.69
C TYR A 109 -6.58 -13.06 5.72
N THR A 110 -7.37 -12.00 5.66
CA THR A 110 -8.38 -11.79 4.62
C THR A 110 -8.31 -10.34 4.17
N TYR A 111 -7.90 -10.13 2.92
CA TYR A 111 -7.77 -8.80 2.34
C TYR A 111 -9.14 -8.10 2.27
N LYS A 112 -9.19 -6.87 2.77
CA LYS A 112 -10.34 -5.98 2.65
C LYS A 112 -9.91 -4.77 1.82
N ASP A 113 -10.47 -4.57 0.63
CA ASP A 113 -10.17 -3.37 -0.13
C ASP A 113 -10.93 -2.17 0.46
N TYR A 114 -10.18 -1.14 0.87
CA TYR A 114 -10.75 0.12 1.33
C TYR A 114 -10.88 1.16 0.21
N GLY A 115 -10.61 0.77 -1.03
CA GLY A 115 -10.58 1.66 -2.18
C GLY A 115 -9.20 2.23 -2.45
N SER A 116 -9.11 3.15 -3.40
CA SER A 116 -7.86 3.83 -3.76
C SER A 116 -8.15 5.25 -4.19
N LEU A 117 -7.27 6.18 -3.80
CA LEU A 117 -7.32 7.59 -4.21
C LEU A 117 -6.11 7.87 -5.11
N ILE A 118 -6.36 8.36 -6.32
CA ILE A 118 -5.31 8.79 -7.25
C ILE A 118 -5.43 10.30 -7.39
N SER A 119 -4.34 11.03 -7.12
CA SER A 119 -4.27 12.46 -7.38
C SER A 119 -3.93 12.68 -8.85
N LEU A 120 -4.82 13.33 -9.59
CA LEU A 120 -4.52 13.88 -10.91
C LEU A 120 -4.21 15.36 -10.69
N SER A 121 -2.98 15.78 -10.97
CA SER A 121 -2.57 17.17 -10.79
C SER A 121 -3.52 18.09 -11.58
N SER A 122 -4.00 19.16 -10.92
CA SER A 122 -5.12 20.05 -11.26
C SER A 122 -6.52 19.52 -10.86
N PHE A 123 -6.89 19.82 -9.61
CA PHE A 123 -8.27 19.87 -9.06
C PHE A 123 -9.18 18.64 -9.18
N SER A 124 -8.66 17.45 -9.42
CA SER A 124 -9.48 16.23 -9.40
C SER A 124 -8.71 15.05 -8.79
N ALA A 125 -9.20 14.53 -7.66
CA ALA A 125 -8.76 13.26 -7.12
C ALA A 125 -9.81 12.21 -7.52
N VAL A 126 -9.41 11.22 -8.31
CA VAL A 126 -10.31 10.11 -8.64
C VAL A 126 -10.13 9.07 -7.55
N GLY A 127 -11.13 8.95 -6.68
CA GLY A 127 -11.24 7.90 -5.67
C GLY A 127 -12.17 6.79 -6.16
N ASN A 128 -11.78 5.52 -6.03
CA ASN A 128 -12.74 4.42 -6.07
C ASN A 128 -12.97 3.98 -4.62
N LEU A 129 -14.09 4.38 -4.02
CA LEU A 129 -14.55 3.86 -2.73
C LEU A 129 -15.38 2.61 -3.01
N MET A 130 -14.83 1.42 -2.77
CA MET A 130 -15.59 0.18 -2.90
C MET A 130 -15.40 -0.71 -1.67
N GLY A 131 -16.38 -0.63 -0.77
CA GLY A 131 -16.83 -1.80 -0.01
C GLY A 131 -18.15 -2.28 -0.63
N ASN A 132 -18.16 -3.49 -1.18
CA ASN A 132 -19.25 -4.37 -1.70
C ASN A 132 -20.60 -3.83 -2.25
N LEU A 133 -20.95 -2.55 -2.22
CA LEU A 133 -22.29 -2.05 -2.59
C LEU A 133 -22.32 -0.74 -3.40
N MET A 134 -21.25 0.05 -3.45
CA MET A 134 -21.23 1.32 -4.18
C MET A 134 -19.97 1.37 -5.05
N GLY A 135 -20.14 1.51 -6.37
CA GLY A 135 -19.03 1.54 -7.34
C GLY A 135 -18.12 2.77 -7.24
N SER A 136 -17.37 3.05 -8.31
CA SER A 136 -16.45 4.18 -8.39
C SER A 136 -17.16 5.53 -8.29
N VAL A 137 -17.09 6.17 -7.11
CA VAL A 137 -17.60 7.52 -6.89
C VAL A 137 -16.47 8.53 -7.05
N MET A 138 -16.52 9.36 -8.09
CA MET A 138 -15.60 10.49 -8.24
C MET A 138 -15.86 11.49 -7.10
N LEU A 139 -14.96 11.51 -6.12
CA LEU A 139 -15.03 12.43 -4.99
C LEU A 139 -14.30 13.73 -5.37
N GLU A 140 -15.06 14.79 -5.62
CA GLU A 140 -14.52 16.14 -5.80
C GLU A 140 -14.79 17.03 -4.58
N GLY A 141 -14.01 18.11 -4.45
CA GLY A 141 -14.26 19.16 -3.46
C GLY A 141 -13.97 18.78 -1.99
N TRP A 142 -14.84 19.22 -1.08
CA TRP A 142 -14.65 19.10 0.39
C TRP A 142 -14.51 17.65 0.86
N LEU A 143 -15.21 16.71 0.22
CA LEU A 143 -15.11 15.29 0.54
C LEU A 143 -13.74 14.71 0.18
N ALA A 144 -13.17 15.06 -0.98
CA ALA A 144 -11.81 14.68 -1.35
C ALA A 144 -10.77 15.21 -0.34
N ARG A 145 -10.96 16.45 0.12
CA ARG A 145 -10.12 17.05 1.17
C ARG A 145 -10.26 16.33 2.50
N MET A 146 -11.47 15.93 2.89
CA MET A 146 -11.70 15.16 4.12
C MET A 146 -11.04 13.77 4.05
N PHE A 147 -11.12 13.08 2.90
CA PHE A 147 -10.43 11.82 2.67
C PHE A 147 -8.90 11.95 2.66
N TYR A 148 -8.37 12.98 2.02
CA TYR A 148 -6.94 13.25 2.04
C TYR A 148 -6.44 13.51 3.47
N VAL A 149 -7.17 14.34 4.23
CA VAL A 149 -6.85 14.58 5.64
C VAL A 149 -6.98 13.29 6.45
N SER A 150 -8.00 12.47 6.25
CA SER A 150 -8.16 11.22 7.01
C SER A 150 -7.03 10.23 6.76
N LEU A 151 -6.57 10.08 5.52
CA LEU A 151 -5.39 9.26 5.17
C LEU A 151 -4.13 9.76 5.87
N TYR A 152 -3.86 11.06 5.80
CA TYR A 152 -2.71 11.68 6.48
C TYR A 152 -2.79 11.47 8.01
N ARG A 153 -3.98 11.60 8.58
CA ARG A 153 -4.20 11.42 10.03
C ARG A 153 -4.10 9.96 10.45
N MET A 154 -4.51 9.02 9.62
CA MET A 154 -4.32 7.59 9.86
C MET A 154 -2.84 7.22 9.90
N HIS A 155 -2.04 7.81 9.01
CA HIS A 155 -0.58 7.68 9.04
C HIS A 155 0.02 8.25 10.34
N GLN A 156 -0.43 9.44 10.78
CA GLN A 156 -0.01 10.00 12.07
C GLN A 156 -0.41 9.13 13.26
N MET A 157 -1.62 8.54 13.26
CA MET A 157 -2.07 7.63 14.32
C MET A 157 -1.23 6.35 14.38
N ALA A 158 -0.82 5.81 13.23
CA ALA A 158 0.07 4.65 13.17
C ALA A 158 1.46 4.95 13.75
N LEU A 159 1.98 6.18 13.57
CA LEU A 159 3.31 6.57 14.06
C LEU A 159 3.32 7.02 15.53
N TYR A 160 2.33 7.81 15.95
CA TYR A 160 2.36 8.51 17.24
C TYR A 160 1.30 8.03 18.24
N GLY A 161 0.43 7.11 17.84
CA GLY A 161 -0.73 6.69 18.62
C GLY A 161 -1.89 7.70 18.59
N THR A 162 -3.03 7.28 19.14
CA THR A 162 -4.29 8.02 19.09
C THR A 162 -4.22 9.34 19.87
N PHE A 163 -3.65 9.33 21.09
CA PHE A 163 -3.61 10.50 21.96
C PHE A 163 -2.76 11.65 21.39
N ARG A 164 -1.55 11.36 20.90
CA ARG A 164 -0.67 12.39 20.30
C ARG A 164 -1.25 12.94 19.00
N THR A 165 -1.87 12.08 18.18
CA THR A 165 -2.52 12.54 16.96
C THR A 165 -3.71 13.44 17.25
N LEU A 166 -4.49 13.13 18.29
CA LEU A 166 -5.57 13.99 18.76
C LEU A 166 -5.05 15.34 19.24
N MET A 167 -3.95 15.37 20.01
CA MET A 167 -3.30 16.62 20.44
C MET A 167 -2.81 17.45 19.26
N LEU A 168 -2.18 16.83 18.25
CA LEU A 168 -1.76 17.51 17.02
C LEU A 168 -2.95 18.04 16.22
N MET A 169 -4.07 17.31 16.18
CA MET A 169 -5.30 17.78 15.56
C MET A 169 -5.84 19.03 16.27
N LEU A 170 -5.94 18.98 17.61
CA LEU A 170 -6.41 20.11 18.43
C LEU A 170 -5.47 21.32 18.28
N GLY A 171 -4.16 21.13 18.35
CA GLY A 171 -3.17 22.18 18.14
C GLY A 171 -3.27 22.81 16.75
N SER A 172 -3.43 22.01 15.68
CA SER A 172 -3.60 22.54 14.32
C SER A 172 -4.92 23.32 14.11
N LYS A 173 -5.95 23.04 14.92
CA LYS A 173 -7.22 23.76 14.89
C LYS A 173 -7.13 25.10 15.63
N ILE A 174 -6.29 25.17 16.67
CA ILE A 174 -6.00 26.40 17.43
C ILE A 174 -5.02 27.31 16.64
N GLY A 175 -4.01 26.72 15.98
CA GLY A 175 -3.02 27.45 15.16
C GLY A 175 -3.60 28.13 13.91
N LYS A 176 -4.66 27.57 13.32
CA LYS A 176 -5.35 28.20 12.16
C LYS A 176 -6.02 29.54 12.47
N GLY A 177 -6.22 29.87 13.74
CA GLY A 177 -6.69 31.20 14.15
C GLY A 177 -5.58 32.23 14.34
N THR A 178 -4.31 31.79 14.36
CA THR A 178 -3.15 32.62 14.76
C THR A 178 -2.06 32.72 13.69
N GLU A 179 -2.09 31.90 12.63
CA GLU A 179 -1.17 32.04 11.50
C GLU A 179 -1.68 33.09 10.48
N PRO A 180 -0.87 34.11 10.14
CA PRO A 180 -1.25 35.10 9.14
C PRO A 180 -1.40 34.43 7.78
N ARG A 181 -2.50 34.75 7.08
CA ARG A 181 -2.69 34.35 5.67
C ARG A 181 -1.57 34.98 4.83
N MET A 182 -0.57 34.18 4.49
CA MET A 182 0.42 34.53 3.47
C MET A 182 -0.31 34.69 2.13
N LYS A 183 -0.63 35.92 1.76
CA LYS A 183 -0.89 36.28 0.37
C LYS A 183 0.45 36.16 -0.35
N LEU A 184 0.66 35.09 -1.11
CA LEU A 184 1.65 35.15 -2.19
C LEU A 184 1.06 36.05 -3.29
N HIS A 185 1.79 37.11 -3.64
CA HIS A 185 1.66 37.81 -4.92
C HIS A 185 2.29 36.98 -6.04
#